data_AF-A0A2K4MN65-F1
#
_entry.id   AF-A0A2K4MN65-F1
#
_cell.length_a   1.000
_cell.length_b   1.000
_cell.length_c   1.000
_cell.angle_alpha   90.00
_cell.angle_beta   90.00
_cell.angle_gamma   90.00
#
_symmetry.space_group_name_H-M   'P 1'
#
loop_
_entity.id
_entity.type
_entity.pdbx_description
1 polymer ?
#
loop_
_entity_poly.entity_id
_entity_poly.type
_entity_poly.pdbx_seq_one_letter_code
_entity_poly.pdbx_strand_id
1 'polypeptide(L)'
;RQVAAWLGLVPRQHSSGGKQNLLGISKRGDTYLRTLLIHGARAVIFHATRKTEPDATCNWVNQVVNRRNKNVAAVALANKNARIVWALLAHDRQYQAGYIPTKLCA
;
A
#
# COMPACT_ATOMS: atom_id res chain seq x y z
N ARG A 1 11.54 2.38 -0.90
CA ARG A 1 10.57 3.29 -0.22
C ARG A 1 10.37 4.61 -0.98
N GLN A 2 11.35 5.07 -1.77
CA GLN A 2 11.27 6.34 -2.51
C GLN A 2 10.11 6.38 -3.53
N VAL A 3 9.81 5.29 -4.23
CA VAL A 3 8.70 5.24 -5.20
C VAL A 3 7.33 5.50 -4.59
N ALA A 4 7.02 4.90 -3.44
CA ALA A 4 5.75 5.17 -2.77
C ALA A 4 5.61 6.64 -2.33
N ALA A 5 6.72 7.27 -1.93
CA ALA A 5 6.74 8.69 -1.58
C ALA A 5 6.61 9.57 -2.84
N TRP A 6 7.24 9.18 -3.95
CA TRP A 6 7.11 9.84 -5.24
C TRP A 6 5.69 9.75 -5.80
N LEU A 7 4.97 8.65 -5.59
CA LEU A 7 3.55 8.51 -5.97
C LEU A 7 2.58 9.26 -5.04
N GLY A 8 3.07 9.84 -3.94
CA GLY A 8 2.21 10.48 -2.94
C GLY A 8 1.34 9.48 -2.15
N LEU A 9 1.80 8.24 -1.96
CA LEU A 9 1.14 7.21 -1.15
C LEU A 9 1.67 7.14 0.29
N VAL A 10 2.50 8.11 0.68
CA VAL A 10 3.15 8.22 2.00
C VAL A 10 2.70 9.53 2.66
N PRO A 11 2.50 9.53 4.00
CA PRO A 11 2.25 10.76 4.76
C PRO A 11 3.36 11.78 4.52
N ARG A 12 3.00 13.06 4.39
CA ARG A 12 3.97 14.14 4.29
C ARG A 12 4.72 14.25 5.61
N GLN A 13 6.04 14.12 5.59
CA GLN A 13 6.86 14.34 6.78
C GLN A 13 7.34 15.79 6.81
N HIS A 14 7.13 16.46 7.94
CA HIS A 14 7.79 17.73 8.25
C HIS A 14 8.61 17.52 9.52
N SER A 15 9.92 17.74 9.45
CA SER A 15 10.81 17.62 10.61
C SER A 15 11.62 18.89 10.74
N SER A 16 11.49 19.57 11.87
CA SER A 16 12.37 20.66 12.29
C SER A 16 12.80 20.42 13.73
N GLY A 17 14.05 20.76 14.05
CA GLY A 17 14.57 20.68 15.43
C GLY A 17 14.41 19.32 16.12
N GLY A 18 14.58 18.20 15.41
CA GLY A 18 14.54 16.84 15.99
C GLY A 18 13.14 16.26 16.22
N LYS A 19 12.05 16.99 15.95
CA LYS A 19 10.67 16.46 16.04
C LYS A 19 10.18 16.01 14.66
N GLN A 20 9.82 14.74 14.52
CA GLN A 20 9.23 14.20 13.29
C GLN A 20 7.70 14.28 13.35
N ASN A 21 7.11 15.22 12.60
CA ASN A 21 5.66 15.32 12.46
C ASN A 21 5.20 14.69 11.14
N LEU A 22 4.31 13.69 11.25
CA LEU A 22 3.63 13.08 10.12
C LEU A 22 2.33 13.86 9.86
N LEU A 23 2.26 14.53 8.72
CA LEU A 23 1.09 15.27 8.24
C LEU A 23 0.22 14.37 7.36
N GLY A 24 -0.81 14.94 6.73
CA GLY A 24 -1.66 14.24 5.77
C GLY A 24 -0.93 13.66 4.57
N ILE A 25 -1.65 12.88 3.76
CA ILE A 25 -1.11 12.27 2.53
C ILE A 25 -0.55 13.35 1.61
N SER A 26 0.69 13.14 1.14
CA SER A 26 1.33 14.06 0.20
C SER A 26 0.57 14.10 -1.13
N LYS A 27 0.22 15.31 -1.58
CA LYS A 27 -0.34 15.54 -2.93
C LYS A 27 0.75 15.63 -4.02
N ARG A 28 2.03 15.49 -3.66
CA ARG A 28 3.16 15.51 -4.60
C ARG A 28 3.26 14.17 -5.34
N GLY A 29 3.65 14.21 -6.61
CA GLY A 29 3.74 13.02 -7.46
C GLY A 29 2.69 12.92 -8.55
N ASP A 30 2.71 11.81 -9.29
CA ASP A 30 1.73 11.52 -10.33
C ASP A 30 0.33 11.30 -9.73
N THR A 31 -0.60 12.18 -10.07
CA THR A 31 -1.99 12.12 -9.58
C THR A 31 -2.82 11.05 -10.27
N TYR A 32 -2.55 10.76 -11.53
CA TYR A 32 -3.27 9.74 -12.29
C TYR A 32 -2.97 8.35 -11.75
N LEU A 33 -1.69 8.00 -11.60
CA LEU A 33 -1.24 6.72 -11.08
C LEU A 33 -1.68 6.52 -9.62
N ARG A 34 -1.62 7.57 -8.79
CA ARG A 34 -2.17 7.54 -7.43
C ARG A 34 -3.66 7.22 -7.43
N THR A 35 -4.42 7.84 -8.33
CA THR A 35 -5.87 7.64 -8.47
C THR A 35 -6.17 6.20 -8.85
N LEU A 36 -5.48 5.66 -9.87
CA LEU A 36 -5.64 4.27 -10.31
C LEU A 36 -5.33 3.27 -9.19
N LEU A 37 -4.21 3.47 -8.48
CA LEU A 37 -3.82 2.57 -7.38
C LEU A 37 -4.84 2.59 -6.23
N ILE A 38 -5.36 3.76 -5.88
CA ILE A 38 -6.38 3.89 -4.82
C ILE A 38 -7.72 3.28 -5.28
N HIS A 39 -8.15 3.49 -6.52
CA HIS A 39 -9.37 2.89 -7.05
C HIS A 39 -9.27 1.37 -7.13
N GLY A 40 -8.14 0.83 -7.59
CA GLY A 40 -7.87 -0.61 -7.57
C GLY A 40 -7.92 -1.17 -6.14
N ALA A 41 -7.30 -0.49 -5.18
CA ALA A 41 -7.36 -0.89 -3.77
C ALA A 41 -8.79 -0.86 -3.21
N ARG A 42 -9.62 0.12 -3.58
CA ARG A 42 -11.04 0.18 -3.19
C ARG A 42 -11.83 -1.00 -3.75
N ALA A 43 -11.61 -1.39 -5.01
CA ALA A 43 -12.26 -2.55 -5.61
C ALA A 43 -11.89 -3.85 -4.87
N VAL A 44 -10.62 -4.02 -4.50
CA VAL A 44 -10.15 -5.16 -3.70
C VAL A 44 -10.82 -5.18 -2.32
N ILE A 45 -10.88 -4.04 -1.62
CA ILE A 45 -11.55 -3.95 -0.31
C ILE A 45 -13.04 -4.30 -0.43
N PHE A 46 -13.73 -3.76 -1.44
CA PHE A 46 -15.13 -4.05 -1.67
C PHE A 46 -15.37 -5.56 -1.86
N HIS A 47 -14.54 -6.23 -2.66
CA HIS A 47 -14.61 -7.66 -2.85
C HIS A 47 -14.23 -8.46 -1.59
N ALA A 48 -13.18 -8.05 -0.88
CA ALA A 48 -12.72 -8.71 0.35
C ALA A 48 -13.75 -8.64 1.49
N THR A 49 -14.55 -7.57 1.55
CA THR A 49 -15.65 -7.45 2.52
C THR A 49 -16.88 -8.30 2.19
N ARG A 50 -16.99 -8.81 0.95
CA ARG A 50 -18.12 -9.63 0.48
C ARG A 50 -17.82 -11.12 0.44
N LYS A 51 -16.54 -11.52 0.46
CA LYS A 51 -16.12 -12.92 0.50
C LYS A 51 -16.26 -13.47 1.93
N THR A 52 -16.97 -14.60 2.05
CA THR A 52 -17.15 -15.34 3.31
C THR A 52 -15.91 -16.15 3.70
N GLU A 53 -15.08 -16.54 2.72
CA GLU A 53 -13.85 -17.30 2.97
C GLU A 53 -12.62 -16.36 3.09
N PRO A 54 -11.94 -16.32 4.25
CA PRO A 54 -10.85 -15.39 4.49
C PRO A 54 -9.53 -15.91 3.90
N ASP A 55 -9.16 -15.41 2.72
CA ASP A 55 -7.79 -15.54 2.21
C ASP A 55 -6.82 -14.67 3.05
N ALA A 56 -5.52 -15.00 3.10
CA ALA A 56 -4.55 -14.32 3.98
C ALA A 56 -4.44 -12.81 3.71
N THR A 57 -4.58 -12.40 2.44
CA THR A 57 -4.63 -10.99 2.04
C THR A 57 -5.94 -10.32 2.46
N CYS A 58 -7.06 -11.02 2.35
CA CYS A 58 -8.37 -10.54 2.80
C CYS A 58 -8.40 -10.34 4.32
N ASN A 59 -7.72 -11.22 5.09
CA ASN A 59 -7.63 -11.10 6.53
C ASN A 59 -6.90 -9.82 6.97
N TRP A 60 -5.71 -9.53 6.43
CA TRP A 60 -4.98 -8.29 6.76
C TRP A 60 -5.75 -7.03 6.36
N VAL A 61 -6.34 -7.01 5.16
CA VAL A 61 -7.14 -5.86 4.70
C VAL A 61 -8.35 -5.63 5.62
N ASN A 62 -9.08 -6.68 5.98
CA ASN A 62 -10.24 -6.60 6.87
C ASN A 62 -9.84 -6.12 8.28
N GLN A 63 -8.70 -6.55 8.81
CA GLN A 63 -8.15 -6.04 10.08
C GLN A 63 -7.89 -4.53 10.02
N VAL A 64 -7.28 -4.03 8.94
CA VAL A 64 -6.99 -2.59 8.80
C VAL A 64 -8.30 -1.79 8.64
N VAL A 65 -9.25 -2.29 7.86
CA VAL A 65 -10.58 -1.68 7.71
C VAL A 65 -11.26 -1.54 9.06
N ASN A 66 -11.27 -2.60 9.87
CA ASN A 66 -11.89 -2.62 11.20
C ASN A 66 -11.22 -1.65 12.18
N ARG A 67 -9.89 -1.48 12.11
CA ARG A 67 -9.15 -0.60 13.05
C ARG A 67 -9.21 0.89 12.71
N ARG A 68 -9.29 1.26 11.43
CA ARG A 68 -9.03 2.65 11.01
C ARG A 68 -10.06 3.28 10.07
N ASN A 69 -10.85 2.50 9.32
CA ASN A 69 -11.75 2.87 8.21
C ASN A 69 -11.29 2.43 6.80
N LYS A 70 -12.24 2.36 5.86
CA LYS A 70 -12.05 1.89 4.47
C LYS A 70 -11.10 2.76 3.64
N ASN A 71 -11.12 4.08 3.81
CA ASN A 71 -10.26 4.98 3.03
C ASN A 71 -8.78 4.86 3.44
N VAL A 72 -8.52 4.75 4.75
CA VAL A 72 -7.17 4.49 5.26
C VAL A 72 -6.68 3.12 4.81
N ALA A 73 -7.54 2.11 4.86
CA ALA A 73 -7.21 0.78 4.33
C ALA A 73 -6.88 0.80 2.84
N ALA A 74 -7.63 1.57 2.03
CA ALA A 74 -7.38 1.70 0.59
C ALA A 74 -6.00 2.31 0.31
N VAL A 75 -5.63 3.37 1.03
CA VAL A 75 -4.31 4.00 0.89
C VAL A 75 -3.19 3.04 1.36
N ALA A 76 -3.41 2.32 2.46
CA ALA A 76 -2.44 1.34 2.96
C ALA A 76 -2.22 0.18 1.96
N LEU A 77 -3.30 -0.33 1.36
CA LEU A 77 -3.23 -1.38 0.34
C LEU A 77 -2.55 -0.88 -0.94
N ALA A 78 -2.90 0.32 -1.41
CA ALA A 78 -2.24 0.96 -2.54
C ALA A 78 -0.72 1.12 -2.31
N ASN A 79 -0.32 1.54 -1.11
CA ASN A 79 1.10 1.65 -0.74
C ASN A 79 1.80 0.28 -0.71
N LYS A 80 1.13 -0.77 -0.21
CA LYS A 80 1.66 -2.15 -0.26
C LYS A 80 1.86 -2.60 -1.71
N ASN A 81 0.88 -2.38 -2.58
CA ASN A 81 0.96 -2.73 -4.00
C ASN A 81 2.07 -1.97 -4.72
N ALA A 82 2.21 -0.66 -4.48
CA ALA A 82 3.27 0.15 -5.07
C ALA A 82 4.67 -0.38 -4.72
N ARG A 83 4.86 -0.89 -3.48
CA ARG A 83 6.12 -1.51 -3.08
C ARG A 83 6.39 -2.84 -3.78
N ILE A 84 5.35 -3.64 -4.01
CA ILE A 84 5.45 -4.89 -4.77
C ILE A 84 5.80 -4.58 -6.21
N VAL A 85 5.04 -3.72 -6.88
CA VAL A 85 5.28 -3.30 -8.28
C VAL A 85 6.70 -2.78 -8.45
N TRP A 86 7.18 -1.92 -7.54
CA TRP A 86 8.56 -1.45 -7.59
C TRP A 86 9.59 -2.58 -7.48
N ALA A 87 9.39 -3.53 -6.58
CA ALA A 87 10.31 -4.66 -6.43
C ALA A 87 10.31 -5.57 -7.66
N LEU A 88 9.16 -5.76 -8.31
CA LEU A 88 9.07 -6.50 -9.56
C LEU A 88 9.80 -5.79 -10.69
N LEU A 89 9.56 -4.48 -10.88
CA LEU A 89 10.21 -3.69 -11.92
C LEU A 89 11.72 -3.54 -11.72
N ALA A 90 12.17 -3.27 -10.49
CA ALA A 90 13.58 -3.08 -10.19
C ALA A 90 14.42 -4.36 -10.31
N HIS A 91 13.78 -5.52 -10.30
CA HIS A 91 14.46 -6.82 -10.39
C HIS A 91 14.03 -7.63 -11.62
N ASP A 92 13.25 -7.04 -12.52
CA ASP A 92 12.65 -7.66 -13.70
C ASP A 92 12.01 -9.03 -13.41
N ARG A 93 11.15 -9.08 -12.39
CA ARG A 93 10.50 -10.32 -11.92
C ARG A 93 9.02 -10.32 -12.21
N GLN A 94 8.49 -11.53 -12.40
CA GLN A 94 7.06 -11.76 -12.47
C GLN A 94 6.43 -11.85 -11.07
N TYR A 95 5.17 -11.45 -10.97
CA TYR A 95 4.41 -11.52 -9.71
C TYR A 95 4.13 -12.97 -9.31
N GLN A 96 4.36 -13.30 -8.03
CA GLN A 96 4.05 -14.59 -7.43
C GLN A 96 3.30 -14.39 -6.12
N ALA A 97 2.10 -14.99 -5.98
CA ALA A 97 1.21 -14.76 -4.85
C ALA A 97 1.75 -15.24 -3.48
N GLY A 98 2.75 -16.13 -3.48
CA GLY A 98 3.42 -16.67 -2.29
C GLY A 98 4.91 -16.33 -2.20
N TYR A 99 5.35 -15.21 -2.79
CA TYR A 99 6.78 -14.87 -2.83
C TYR A 99 7.38 -14.69 -1.42
N ILE A 100 8.34 -15.55 -1.07
CA ILE A 100 9.14 -15.45 0.16
C ILE A 100 10.49 -14.82 -0.21
N PRO A 101 10.88 -13.67 0.40
CA PRO A 101 12.19 -13.07 0.15
C PRO A 101 13.30 -14.05 0.54
N THR A 102 14.28 -14.24 -0.35
CA THR A 102 15.42 -15.16 -0.14
C THR A 102 16.20 -14.89 1.14
N LYS A 103 16.17 -13.66 1.66
CA LYS A 103 16.82 -13.26 2.93
C LYS A 103 16.17 -13.83 4.20
N LEU A 104 14.99 -14.45 4.12
CA LEU A 104 14.30 -15.09 5.26
C LEU A 104 14.61 -16.59 5.37
N CYS A 105 15.30 -17.17 4.38
CA CYS A 105 15.67 -18.59 4.36
C CYS A 105 17.11 -18.87 4.82
N ALA A 106 17.83 -17.86 5.31
CA ALA A 106 19.19 -17.96 5.83
C ALA A 106 19.23 -17.61 7.31
#